data_AF-A0A7Y7LAQ8-F1
#
_entry.id   AF-A0A7Y7LAQ8-F1
#
_cell.length_a   1.000
_cell.length_b   1.000
_cell.length_c   1.000
_cell.angle_alpha   90.00
_cell.angle_beta   90.00
_cell.angle_gamma   90.00
#
_symmetry.space_group_name_H-M   'P 1'
#
loop_
_entity.id
_entity.type
_entity.pdbx_description
1 polymer ?
#
loop_
_entity_poly.entity_id
_entity_poly.type
_entity_poly.pdbx_seq_one_letter_code
_entity_poly.pdbx_strand_id
1 'polypeptide(L)'
;MTTPNIDELKRSCHEKAFHLYGTAFIYGVRAREREKYTQAITLLGVMIPVLVGAVVTSYGLDSPISSIFLKILTPIAVFQLVLSTLALVYKWDDKKSYYLESSISNRQLAEDFTHLAKFPSQEITETIHAYEIIITKAQSREDQDDRYPFTSKEFKKGMRYSLRQYQKVCSGCGIVPVSMEPSDCEICGNF
;
A
#
# COMPACT_ATOMS: atom_id res chain seq x y z
N MET A 1 -21.93 -31.18 13.70
CA MET A 1 -21.28 -29.85 13.65
C MET A 1 -21.59 -29.16 14.96
N THR A 2 -20.60 -29.06 15.85
CA THR A 2 -20.73 -28.27 17.08
C THR A 2 -20.92 -26.81 16.68
N THR A 3 -21.98 -26.16 17.18
CA THR A 3 -22.19 -24.74 17.00
C THR A 3 -20.93 -23.99 17.48
N PRO A 4 -20.33 -23.13 16.65
CA PRO A 4 -19.13 -22.40 17.06
C PRO A 4 -19.46 -21.56 18.29
N ASN A 5 -18.59 -21.63 19.31
CA ASN A 5 -18.72 -20.79 20.49
C ASN A 5 -18.52 -19.33 20.07
N ILE A 6 -19.35 -18.41 20.59
CA ILE A 6 -19.25 -16.98 20.31
C ILE A 6 -17.85 -16.43 20.63
N ASP A 7 -17.17 -16.99 21.62
CA ASP A 7 -15.80 -16.61 21.98
C ASP A 7 -14.77 -17.03 20.93
N GLU A 8 -14.97 -18.19 20.30
CA GLU A 8 -14.12 -18.65 19.21
C GLU A 8 -14.30 -17.77 17.97
N LEU A 9 -15.54 -17.38 17.67
CA LEU A 9 -15.86 -16.46 16.60
C LEU A 9 -15.20 -15.10 16.81
N LYS A 10 -15.30 -14.54 18.03
CA LYS A 10 -14.63 -13.29 18.40
C LYS A 10 -13.12 -13.38 18.24
N ARG A 11 -12.49 -14.48 18.69
CA ARG A 11 -11.05 -14.71 18.52
C ARG A 11 -10.67 -14.71 17.04
N SER A 12 -11.40 -15.45 16.21
CA SER A 12 -11.17 -15.50 14.77
C SER A 12 -11.30 -14.11 14.12
N CYS A 13 -12.33 -13.35 14.46
CA CYS A 13 -12.50 -11.97 14.00
C CYS A 13 -11.29 -11.08 14.38
N HIS A 14 -10.82 -11.17 15.62
CA HIS A 14 -9.66 -10.39 16.07
C HIS A 14 -8.36 -10.79 15.37
N GLU A 15 -8.18 -12.07 15.04
CA GLU A 15 -7.02 -12.55 14.26
C GLU A 15 -7.10 -12.05 12.82
N LYS A 16 -8.25 -12.20 12.16
CA LYS A 16 -8.45 -11.71 10.79
C LYS A 16 -8.27 -10.19 10.69
N ALA A 17 -8.87 -9.44 11.61
CA ALA A 17 -8.71 -7.99 11.68
C ALA A 17 -7.24 -7.57 11.83
N PHE A 18 -6.48 -8.28 12.67
CA PHE A 18 -5.07 -8.02 12.89
C PHE A 18 -4.23 -8.21 11.62
N HIS A 19 -4.43 -9.30 10.88
CA HIS A 19 -3.70 -9.57 9.64
C HIS A 19 -4.09 -8.58 8.53
N LEU A 20 -5.39 -8.38 8.30
CA LEU A 20 -5.91 -7.46 7.28
C LEU A 20 -5.42 -6.02 7.49
N TYR A 21 -5.31 -5.58 8.75
CA TYR A 21 -4.79 -4.24 9.06
C TYR A 21 -3.32 -4.06 8.65
N GLY A 22 -2.51 -5.10 8.80
CA GLY A 22 -1.11 -5.13 8.38
C GLY A 22 -0.98 -5.15 6.86
N THR A 23 -1.79 -5.97 6.21
CA THR A 23 -1.90 -6.04 4.74
C THR A 23 -2.29 -4.69 4.15
N ALA A 24 -3.31 -4.04 4.73
CA ALA A 24 -3.75 -2.70 4.32
C ALA A 24 -2.59 -1.69 4.38
N PHE A 25 -1.81 -1.71 5.47
CA PHE A 25 -0.68 -0.80 5.62
C PHE A 25 0.39 -1.00 4.54
N ILE A 26 0.76 -2.24 4.22
CA ILE A 26 1.79 -2.53 3.21
C ILE A 26 1.34 -2.07 1.83
N TYR A 27 0.12 -2.39 1.42
CA TYR A 27 -0.42 -1.88 0.16
C TYR A 27 -0.50 -0.34 0.14
N GLY A 28 -0.84 0.31 1.25
CA GLY A 28 -0.81 1.77 1.37
C GLY A 28 0.60 2.37 1.25
N VAL A 29 1.64 1.66 1.71
CA VAL A 29 3.05 2.05 1.47
C VAL A 29 3.39 1.91 -0.02
N ARG A 30 3.07 0.78 -0.64
CA ARG A 30 3.32 0.54 -2.07
C ARG A 30 2.61 1.56 -2.96
N ALA A 31 1.37 1.90 -2.65
CA ALA A 31 0.60 2.92 -3.38
C ALA A 31 1.30 4.28 -3.35
N ARG A 32 1.73 4.74 -2.17
CA ARG A 32 2.44 6.03 -1.99
C ARG A 32 3.81 6.06 -2.68
N GLU A 33 4.54 4.95 -2.67
CA GLU A 33 5.81 4.86 -3.39
C GLU A 33 5.59 5.00 -4.90
N ARG A 34 4.59 4.29 -5.45
CA ARG A 34 4.25 4.38 -6.88
C ARG A 34 3.71 5.76 -7.26
N GLU A 35 2.91 6.38 -6.40
CA GLU A 35 2.42 7.74 -6.59
C GLU A 35 3.56 8.75 -6.77
N LYS A 36 4.60 8.70 -5.92
CA LYS A 36 5.77 9.59 -6.03
C LYS A 36 6.46 9.47 -7.39
N TYR A 37 6.67 8.25 -7.88
CA TYR A 37 7.31 8.03 -9.17
C TYR A 37 6.46 8.56 -10.33
N THR A 38 5.16 8.27 -10.32
CA THR A 38 4.24 8.73 -11.37
C THR A 38 4.15 10.26 -11.36
N GLN A 39 4.01 10.90 -10.19
CA GLN A 39 3.99 12.36 -10.07
C GLN A 39 5.29 13.01 -10.58
N ALA A 40 6.46 12.42 -10.27
CA ALA A 40 7.74 12.92 -10.77
C ALA A 40 7.83 12.84 -12.30
N ILE A 41 7.39 11.74 -12.91
CA ILE A 41 7.38 11.57 -14.38
C ILE A 41 6.44 12.59 -15.03
N THR A 42 5.23 12.75 -14.50
CA THR A 42 4.25 13.73 -15.00
C THR A 42 4.78 15.15 -14.89
N LEU A 43 5.37 15.51 -13.75
CA LEU A 43 5.96 16.82 -13.54
C LEU A 43 7.08 17.09 -14.55
N LEU A 44 8.01 16.15 -14.73
CA LEU A 44 9.09 16.30 -15.71
C LEU A 44 8.56 16.43 -17.14
N GLY A 45 7.53 15.65 -17.50
CA GLY A 45 6.91 15.71 -18.82
C GLY A 45 6.27 17.06 -19.16
N VAL A 46 5.81 17.81 -18.16
CA VAL A 46 5.25 19.16 -18.33
C VAL A 46 6.33 20.24 -18.21
N MET A 47 7.23 20.12 -17.23
CA MET A 47 8.26 21.12 -16.95
C MET A 47 9.24 21.31 -18.11
N ILE A 48 9.67 20.22 -18.75
CA ILE A 48 10.67 20.27 -19.81
C ILE A 48 10.16 21.12 -21.01
N PRO A 49 8.98 20.85 -21.61
CA PRO A 49 8.42 21.70 -22.67
C PRO A 49 8.23 23.16 -22.26
N VAL A 50 7.75 23.41 -21.03
CA VAL A 50 7.53 24.76 -20.51
C VAL A 50 8.84 25.54 -20.43
N LEU A 51 9.91 24.91 -19.93
CA LEU A 51 11.23 25.52 -19.85
C LEU A 51 11.82 25.81 -21.23
N VAL A 52 11.69 24.88 -22.19
CA VAL A 52 12.13 25.12 -23.57
C VAL A 52 11.37 26.30 -24.17
N GLY A 53 10.04 26.31 -24.05
CA GLY A 53 9.20 27.38 -24.58
C GLY A 53 9.53 28.75 -23.98
N ALA A 54 9.76 28.81 -22.66
CA ALA A 54 10.13 30.04 -21.98
C ALA A 54 11.49 30.56 -22.46
N VAL A 55 12.53 29.72 -22.49
CA VAL A 55 13.88 30.12 -22.90
C VAL A 55 13.90 30.58 -24.36
N VAL A 56 13.29 29.81 -25.26
CA VAL A 56 13.23 30.15 -26.69
C VAL A 56 12.47 31.46 -26.92
N THR A 57 11.36 31.69 -26.22
CA THR A 57 10.57 32.92 -26.37
C THR A 57 11.31 34.14 -25.80
N SER A 58 12.05 33.99 -24.69
CA SER A 58 12.75 35.11 -24.04
C SER A 58 14.06 35.49 -24.73
N TYR A 59 14.83 34.52 -25.22
CA TYR A 59 16.19 34.75 -25.72
C TYR A 59 16.34 34.50 -27.23
N GLY A 60 15.35 33.91 -27.89
CA GLY A 60 15.44 33.48 -29.29
C GLY A 60 16.26 32.19 -29.46
N LEU A 61 16.05 31.50 -30.58
CA LEU A 61 16.69 30.21 -30.89
C LEU A 61 18.22 30.32 -31.08
N ASP A 62 18.67 31.41 -31.69
CA ASP A 62 20.07 31.60 -32.08
C ASP A 62 20.95 32.15 -30.95
N SER A 63 20.38 32.42 -29.77
CA SER A 63 21.17 32.92 -28.66
C SER A 63 22.11 31.83 -28.10
N PRO A 64 23.33 32.20 -27.66
CA PRO A 64 24.23 31.27 -26.97
C PRO A 64 23.60 30.59 -25.75
N ILE A 65 22.71 31.31 -25.05
CA ILE A 65 21.98 30.82 -23.87
C ILE A 65 21.05 29.66 -24.25
N SER A 66 20.22 29.84 -25.30
CA SER A 66 19.34 28.79 -25.81
C SER A 66 20.12 27.54 -26.24
N SER A 67 21.26 27.72 -26.92
CA SER A 67 22.11 26.60 -27.36
C SER A 67 22.64 25.77 -26.18
N ILE A 68 23.14 26.41 -25.13
CA ILE A 68 23.63 25.72 -23.91
C ILE A 68 22.47 25.01 -23.21
N PHE A 69 21.33 25.70 -23.06
CA PHE A 69 20.16 25.15 -22.37
C PHE A 69 19.62 23.91 -23.08
N LEU A 70 19.50 23.95 -24.41
CA LEU A 70 19.06 22.80 -25.20
C LEU A 70 20.01 21.60 -25.06
N LYS A 71 21.33 21.82 -25.08
CA LYS A 71 22.32 20.71 -24.88
C LYS A 71 22.15 20.00 -23.54
N ILE A 72 21.72 20.72 -22.49
CA ILE A 72 21.47 20.14 -21.17
C ILE A 72 20.08 19.50 -21.11
N LEU A 73 19.06 20.14 -21.67
CA LEU A 73 17.68 19.65 -21.58
C LEU A 73 17.42 18.44 -22.45
N THR A 74 18.07 18.33 -23.62
CA THR A 74 17.91 17.19 -24.54
C THR A 74 18.17 15.84 -23.87
N PRO A 75 19.30 15.57 -23.20
CA PRO A 75 19.51 14.29 -22.54
C PRO A 75 18.50 14.04 -21.41
N ILE A 76 18.07 15.08 -20.69
CA ILE A 76 17.04 14.98 -19.64
C ILE A 76 15.68 14.59 -20.26
N ALA A 77 15.32 15.20 -21.39
CA ALA A 77 14.10 14.90 -22.11
C ALA A 77 14.10 13.47 -22.65
N VAL A 78 15.22 13.02 -23.23
CA VAL A 78 15.37 11.63 -23.68
C VAL A 78 15.21 10.66 -22.51
N PHE A 79 15.86 10.94 -21.38
CA PHE A 79 15.72 10.12 -20.17
C PHE A 79 14.27 10.09 -19.65
N GLN A 80 13.59 11.23 -19.63
CA GLN A 80 12.18 11.34 -19.22
C GLN A 80 11.23 10.55 -20.14
N LEU A 81 11.50 10.55 -21.45
CA LEU A 81 10.72 9.76 -22.41
C LEU A 81 10.89 8.26 -22.15
N VAL A 82 12.13 7.81 -21.91
CA VAL A 82 12.39 6.41 -21.56
C VAL A 82 11.64 6.02 -20.28
N LEU A 83 11.70 6.84 -19.23
CA LEU A 83 10.96 6.59 -18.00
C LEU A 83 9.43 6.55 -18.21
N SER A 84 8.90 7.45 -19.03
CA SER A 84 7.48 7.49 -19.38
C SER A 84 7.04 6.21 -20.11
N THR A 85 7.83 5.74 -21.08
CA THR A 85 7.56 4.48 -21.78
C THR A 85 7.61 3.30 -20.82
N LEU A 86 8.59 3.24 -19.92
CA LEU A 86 8.68 2.17 -18.92
C LEU A 86 7.47 2.21 -17.97
N ALA A 87 7.05 3.38 -17.50
CA ALA A 87 5.89 3.52 -16.62
C ALA A 87 4.59 3.00 -17.29
N LEU A 88 4.44 3.26 -18.60
CA LEU A 88 3.33 2.76 -19.40
C LEU A 88 3.39 1.23 -19.59
N VAL A 89 4.53 0.70 -20.04
CA VAL A 89 4.73 -0.74 -20.30
C VAL A 89 4.55 -1.56 -19.02
N TYR A 90 5.10 -1.09 -17.90
CA TYR A 90 4.98 -1.77 -16.60
C TYR A 90 3.70 -1.45 -15.84
N LYS A 91 2.78 -0.69 -16.44
CA LYS A 91 1.46 -0.34 -15.92
C LYS A 91 1.52 0.22 -14.50
N TRP A 92 2.36 1.23 -14.28
CA TRP A 92 2.57 1.80 -12.95
C TRP A 92 1.29 2.42 -12.38
N ASP A 93 0.46 3.02 -13.22
CA ASP A 93 -0.81 3.61 -12.79
C ASP A 93 -1.82 2.53 -12.36
N ASP A 94 -2.00 1.48 -13.15
CA ASP A 94 -2.84 0.32 -12.78
C ASP A 94 -2.39 -0.29 -11.44
N LYS A 95 -1.08 -0.48 -11.24
CA LYS A 95 -0.51 -1.01 -9.99
C LYS A 95 -0.77 -0.07 -8.81
N LYS A 96 -0.59 1.24 -8.99
CA LYS A 96 -0.87 2.24 -7.96
C LYS A 96 -2.34 2.18 -7.55
N SER A 97 -3.26 2.18 -8.51
CA SER A 97 -4.70 2.08 -8.28
C SER A 97 -5.06 0.76 -7.59
N TYR A 98 -4.48 -0.35 -8.02
CA TYR A 98 -4.63 -1.65 -7.38
C TYR A 98 -4.20 -1.62 -5.90
N TYR A 99 -3.00 -1.12 -5.62
CA TYR A 99 -2.47 -1.06 -4.25
C TYR A 99 -3.33 -0.15 -3.36
N LEU A 100 -3.83 0.97 -3.90
CA LEU A 100 -4.72 1.84 -3.15
C LEU A 100 -6.06 1.16 -2.83
N GLU A 101 -6.68 0.51 -3.82
CA GLU A 101 -7.93 -0.22 -3.64
C GLU A 101 -7.76 -1.35 -2.62
N SER A 102 -6.72 -2.17 -2.75
CA SER A 102 -6.42 -3.23 -1.81
C SER A 102 -6.16 -2.70 -0.40
N SER A 103 -5.44 -1.57 -0.26
CA SER A 103 -5.23 -0.91 1.03
C SER A 103 -6.55 -0.49 1.70
N ILE A 104 -7.47 0.10 0.94
CA ILE A 104 -8.77 0.57 1.45
C ILE A 104 -9.65 -0.63 1.80
N SER A 105 -9.75 -1.61 0.91
CA SER A 105 -10.57 -2.80 1.10
C SER A 105 -10.13 -3.62 2.30
N ASN A 106 -8.83 -3.89 2.45
CA ASN A 106 -8.29 -4.60 3.61
C ASN A 106 -8.51 -3.81 4.91
N ARG A 107 -8.43 -2.47 4.88
CA ARG A 107 -8.72 -1.63 6.05
C ARG A 107 -10.19 -1.75 6.46
N GLN A 108 -11.10 -1.66 5.49
CA GLN A 108 -12.53 -1.78 5.74
C GLN A 108 -12.88 -3.17 6.30
N LEU A 109 -12.35 -4.24 5.72
CA LEU A 109 -12.55 -5.60 6.24
C LEU A 109 -12.00 -5.76 7.67
N ALA A 110 -10.85 -5.16 7.98
CA ALA A 110 -10.30 -5.17 9.34
C ALA A 110 -11.23 -4.46 10.35
N GLU A 111 -11.85 -3.36 9.94
CA GLU A 111 -12.84 -2.62 10.73
C GLU A 111 -14.13 -3.43 10.90
N ASP A 112 -14.63 -4.06 9.83
CA ASP A 112 -15.82 -4.91 9.86
C ASP A 112 -15.64 -6.10 10.83
N PHE A 113 -14.50 -6.80 10.77
CA PHE A 113 -14.17 -7.86 11.73
C PHE A 113 -14.03 -7.33 13.16
N THR A 114 -13.39 -6.17 13.34
CA THR A 114 -13.24 -5.54 14.66
C THR A 114 -14.61 -5.18 15.24
N HIS A 115 -15.51 -4.65 14.41
CA HIS A 115 -16.86 -4.28 14.77
C HIS A 115 -17.65 -5.53 15.19
N LEU A 116 -17.64 -6.59 14.36
CA LEU A 116 -18.33 -7.84 14.66
C LEU A 116 -17.82 -8.50 15.95
N ALA A 117 -16.52 -8.42 16.23
CA ALA A 117 -15.95 -8.96 17.46
C ALA A 117 -16.41 -8.19 18.72
N LYS A 118 -16.50 -6.86 18.62
CA LYS A 118 -16.88 -5.98 19.74
C LYS A 118 -18.39 -5.96 19.99
N PHE A 119 -19.18 -6.02 18.93
CA PHE A 119 -20.62 -5.84 18.97
C PHE A 119 -21.31 -7.01 18.22
N PRO A 120 -21.24 -8.24 18.76
CA PRO A 120 -21.99 -9.36 18.19
C PRO A 120 -23.50 -9.11 18.33
N SER A 121 -24.30 -9.72 17.46
CA SER A 121 -25.76 -9.69 17.61
C SER A 121 -26.17 -10.48 18.86
N GLN A 122 -27.37 -10.18 19.37
CA GLN A 122 -28.00 -10.95 20.44
C GLN A 122 -28.29 -12.39 19.98
N GLU A 123 -28.55 -12.58 18.68
CA GLU A 123 -28.72 -13.89 18.08
C GLU A 123 -27.40 -14.41 17.49
N ILE A 124 -26.98 -15.60 17.94
CA ILE A 124 -25.71 -16.20 17.49
C ILE A 124 -25.73 -16.55 16.00
N THR A 125 -26.90 -16.94 15.48
CA THR A 125 -27.14 -17.25 14.07
C THR A 125 -26.86 -16.05 13.16
N GLU A 126 -27.31 -14.86 13.56
CA GLU A 126 -27.03 -13.62 12.83
C GLU A 126 -25.53 -13.27 12.84
N THR A 127 -24.87 -13.47 13.99
CA THR A 127 -23.43 -13.21 14.13
C THR A 127 -22.61 -14.15 13.24
N ILE A 128 -22.99 -15.43 13.17
CA ILE A 128 -22.37 -16.42 12.27
C ILE A 128 -22.58 -16.00 10.82
N HIS A 129 -23.80 -15.63 10.44
CA HIS A 129 -24.09 -15.21 9.08
C HIS A 129 -23.30 -13.95 8.67
N ALA A 130 -23.21 -12.95 9.55
CA ALA A 130 -22.39 -11.76 9.33
C ALA A 130 -20.90 -12.12 9.16
N TYR A 131 -20.39 -13.04 9.98
CA TYR A 131 -19.04 -13.54 9.85
C TYR A 131 -18.80 -14.23 8.49
N GLU A 132 -19.71 -15.11 8.06
CA GLU A 132 -19.63 -15.81 6.77
C GLU A 132 -19.55 -14.84 5.59
N ILE A 133 -20.31 -13.75 5.64
CA ILE A 133 -20.26 -12.70 4.61
C ILE A 133 -18.88 -12.03 4.60
N ILE A 134 -18.38 -11.60 5.76
CA ILE A 134 -17.12 -10.85 5.85
C ILE A 134 -15.92 -11.75 5.50
N ILE A 135 -15.90 -13.00 5.97
CA ILE A 135 -14.82 -13.95 5.66
C ILE A 135 -14.77 -14.31 4.18
N THR A 136 -15.93 -14.46 3.53
CA THR A 136 -15.98 -14.71 2.08
C THR A 136 -15.40 -13.53 1.30
N LYS A 137 -15.74 -12.29 1.69
CA LYS A 137 -15.14 -11.08 1.10
C LYS A 137 -13.63 -11.02 1.33
N ALA A 138 -13.17 -11.37 2.53
CA ALA A 138 -11.76 -11.36 2.89
C ALA A 138 -10.96 -12.41 2.09
N GLN A 139 -11.49 -13.62 1.93
CA GLN A 139 -10.88 -14.65 1.08
C GLN A 139 -10.81 -14.22 -0.38
N SER A 140 -11.91 -13.68 -0.92
CA SER A 140 -11.90 -13.12 -2.27
C SER A 140 -10.91 -11.96 -2.42
N ARG A 141 -10.63 -11.23 -1.34
CA ARG A 141 -9.60 -10.19 -1.37
C ARG A 141 -8.19 -10.77 -1.34
N GLU A 142 -7.94 -11.76 -0.49
CA GLU A 142 -6.69 -12.51 -0.39
C GLU A 142 -6.30 -13.14 -1.74
N ASP A 143 -7.23 -13.86 -2.39
CA ASP A 143 -7.03 -14.46 -3.72
C ASP A 143 -6.61 -13.44 -4.79
N GLN A 144 -7.10 -12.20 -4.65
CA GLN A 144 -6.77 -11.10 -5.54
C GLN A 144 -5.40 -10.51 -5.23
N ASP A 145 -5.06 -10.40 -3.95
CA ASP A 145 -3.81 -9.85 -3.42
C ASP A 145 -2.61 -10.76 -3.70
N ASP A 146 -2.84 -12.06 -3.87
CA ASP A 146 -1.82 -13.05 -4.30
C ASP A 146 -1.12 -12.69 -5.62
N ARG A 147 -1.74 -11.85 -6.46
CA ARG A 147 -1.09 -11.30 -7.67
C ARG A 147 0.13 -10.42 -7.37
N TYR A 148 0.22 -9.89 -6.16
CA TYR A 148 1.28 -8.99 -5.71
C TYR A 148 1.77 -9.39 -4.33
N PRO A 149 2.46 -10.54 -4.21
CA PRO A 149 2.86 -11.10 -2.93
C PRO A 149 3.80 -10.15 -2.16
N PHE A 150 3.79 -10.26 -0.84
CA PHE A 150 4.70 -9.52 0.02
C PHE A 150 6.05 -10.22 0.15
N THR A 151 7.11 -9.42 0.19
CA THR A 151 8.42 -9.89 0.61
C THR A 151 8.45 -10.15 2.11
N SER A 152 9.41 -10.94 2.60
CA SER A 152 9.56 -11.19 4.04
C SER A 152 9.73 -9.89 4.84
N LYS A 153 10.43 -8.89 4.30
CA LYS A 153 10.59 -7.57 4.93
C LYS A 153 9.25 -6.84 5.06
N GLU A 154 8.43 -6.85 4.02
CA GLU A 154 7.10 -6.26 4.04
C GLU A 154 6.17 -6.97 5.02
N PHE A 155 6.21 -8.31 5.08
CA PHE A 155 5.47 -9.07 6.09
C PHE A 155 5.85 -8.65 7.51
N LYS A 156 7.14 -8.58 7.84
CA LYS A 156 7.62 -8.15 9.17
C LYS A 156 7.21 -6.72 9.49
N LYS A 157 7.28 -5.82 8.49
CA LYS A 157 6.86 -4.42 8.62
C LYS A 157 5.34 -4.30 8.88
N GLY A 158 4.53 -5.07 8.15
CA GLY A 158 3.07 -5.12 8.34
C GLY A 158 2.70 -5.71 9.70
N MET A 159 3.38 -6.79 10.10
CA MET A 159 3.25 -7.41 11.42
C MET A 159 3.53 -6.41 12.54
N ARG A 160 4.65 -5.66 12.47
CA ARG A 160 4.98 -4.64 13.46
C ARG A 160 3.89 -3.56 13.56
N TYR A 161 3.39 -3.10 12.42
CA TYR A 161 2.33 -2.09 12.38
C TYR A 161 1.04 -2.58 13.05
N SER A 162 0.63 -3.82 12.78
CA SER A 162 -0.52 -4.43 13.46
C SER A 162 -0.30 -4.64 14.96
N LEU A 163 0.88 -5.13 15.38
CA LEU A 163 1.21 -5.30 16.80
C LEU A 163 1.10 -3.97 17.56
N ARG A 164 1.62 -2.88 16.98
CA ARG A 164 1.51 -1.54 17.52
C ARG A 164 0.05 -1.08 17.59
N GLN A 165 -0.73 -1.23 16.52
CA GLN A 165 -2.11 -0.75 16.51
C GLN A 165 -2.98 -1.49 17.54
N TYR A 166 -2.87 -2.82 17.59
CA TYR A 166 -3.69 -3.66 18.46
C TYR A 166 -3.10 -3.85 19.86
N GLN A 167 -1.98 -3.19 20.16
CA GLN A 167 -1.26 -3.32 21.44
C GLN A 167 -0.99 -4.79 21.82
N LYS A 168 -0.60 -5.58 20.82
CA LYS A 168 -0.31 -7.02 20.99
C LYS A 168 1.19 -7.25 21.17
N VAL A 169 1.52 -8.22 22.01
CA VAL A 169 2.88 -8.68 22.24
C VAL A 169 3.36 -9.47 21.02
N CYS A 170 4.56 -9.17 20.53
CA CYS A 170 5.18 -9.97 19.47
C CYS A 170 5.54 -11.37 19.99
N SER A 171 5.20 -12.41 19.24
CA SER A 171 5.58 -13.79 19.55
C SER A 171 7.09 -14.06 19.47
N GLY A 172 7.83 -13.27 18.70
CA GLY A 172 9.29 -13.43 18.55
C GLY A 172 10.11 -12.77 19.65
N CYS A 173 9.82 -11.49 19.96
CA CYS A 173 10.64 -10.70 20.90
C CYS A 173 9.92 -10.32 22.20
N GLY A 174 8.65 -10.69 22.39
CA GLY A 174 7.94 -10.45 23.65
C GLY A 174 7.61 -8.99 23.96
N ILE A 175 7.86 -8.05 23.03
CA ILE A 175 7.55 -6.62 23.21
C ILE A 175 6.29 -6.20 22.47
N VAL A 176 5.62 -5.17 22.97
CA VAL A 176 4.59 -4.41 22.24
C VAL A 176 5.29 -3.24 21.52
N PRO A 177 5.37 -3.22 20.18
CA PRO A 177 6.05 -2.14 19.48
C PRO A 177 5.35 -0.80 19.68
N VAL A 178 6.11 0.26 20.00
CA VAL A 178 5.60 1.64 20.13
C VAL A 178 5.94 2.52 18.93
N SER A 179 6.97 2.15 18.16
CA SER A 179 7.45 2.85 16.96
C SER A 179 7.47 1.92 15.73
N MET A 180 7.61 2.49 14.55
CA MET A 180 7.85 1.74 13.30
C MET A 180 9.33 1.54 12.98
N GLU A 181 10.22 1.87 13.92
CA GLU A 181 11.65 1.65 13.75
C GLU A 181 11.96 0.15 13.73
N PRO A 182 12.77 -0.35 12.79
CA PRO A 182 13.19 -1.74 12.76
C PRO A 182 13.94 -2.11 14.04
N SER A 183 13.78 -3.35 14.47
CA SER A 183 14.56 -3.98 15.55
C SER A 183 15.17 -5.29 15.04
N ASP A 184 16.04 -5.95 15.79
CA ASP A 184 16.67 -7.21 15.36
C ASP A 184 15.74 -8.44 15.43
N CYS A 185 14.42 -8.23 15.54
CA CYS A 185 13.45 -9.33 15.64
C CYS A 185 13.10 -9.87 14.25
N GLU A 186 13.20 -11.19 14.06
CA GLU A 186 12.86 -11.84 12.80
C GLU A 186 11.36 -11.86 12.47
N ILE A 187 10.48 -11.52 13.43
CA ILE A 187 9.02 -11.55 13.25
C ILE A 187 8.42 -10.16 13.01
N CYS A 188 8.80 -9.17 13.83
CA CYS A 188 8.25 -7.81 13.77
C CYS A 188 9.31 -6.72 13.58
N GLY A 189 10.50 -7.10 13.14
CA GLY A 189 11.64 -6.22 12.91
C GLY A 189 12.39 -6.61 11.63
N ASN A 190 13.65 -6.19 11.54
CA ASN A 190 14.57 -6.56 10.48
C ASN A 190 13.98 -6.37 9.05
N PHE A 191 13.49 -5.16 8.78
CA PHE A 191 12.91 -4.75 7.50
C PHE A 191 13.50 -3.43 7.01
#